data_AF-A0A3A5WEP5-F1
#
_entry.id   AF-A0A3A5WEP5-F1
#
_cell.length_a   1.000
_cell.length_b   1.000
_cell.length_c   1.000
_cell.angle_alpha   90.00
_cell.angle_beta   90.00
_cell.angle_gamma   90.00
#
_symmetry.space_group_name_H-M   'P 1'
#
loop_
_entity.id
_entity.type
_entity.pdbx_description
1 polymer ?
#
loop_
_entity_poly.entity_id
_entity_poly.type
_entity_poly.pdbx_seq_one_letter_code
_entity_poly.pdbx_strand_id
1 'polypeptide(L)'
;MFLPMAMGFKRVLIANRGEIALRILRTLRDLGIEAAIIHGREDRLSLPVRLADVAMEIVRTNPLDSYLDIEAVVQAAKDLECDAVHPGYGFLAENAAFVHRLEEEGITFIGPAAEVITLLGDKIEARAAMEAAGLPTAKGSSEPISEASVAA
;
A
#
# COMPACT_ATOMS: atom_id res chain seq x y z
N MET A 1 -19.18 24.25 6.04
CA MET A 1 -18.50 23.09 5.44
C MET A 1 -17.19 22.93 6.21
N PHE A 2 -17.16 22.01 7.18
CA PHE A 2 -15.96 21.75 7.96
C PHE A 2 -14.93 21.12 7.02
N LEU A 3 -13.90 21.89 6.68
CA LEU A 3 -12.65 21.29 6.21
C LEU A 3 -12.09 20.54 7.43
N PRO A 4 -11.86 19.22 7.38
CA PRO A 4 -11.21 18.53 8.48
C PRO A 4 -9.86 19.23 8.68
N MET A 5 -9.52 19.54 9.93
CA MET A 5 -8.19 20.06 10.27
C MET A 5 -7.15 19.22 9.54
N ALA A 6 -6.19 19.86 8.87
CA ALA A 6 -4.97 19.18 8.48
C ALA A 6 -4.25 18.74 9.76
N MET A 7 -4.64 17.59 10.29
CA MET A 7 -3.91 16.86 11.32
C MET A 7 -2.75 16.23 10.57
N GLY A 8 -1.65 16.98 10.42
CA GLY A 8 -0.44 16.43 9.81
C GLY A 8 -0.04 15.16 10.55
N PHE A 9 0.23 14.09 9.80
CA PHE A 9 0.76 12.86 10.39
C PHE A 9 2.03 13.20 11.18
N LYS A 10 2.18 12.64 12.37
CA LYS A 10 3.41 12.72 13.15
C LYS A 10 4.37 11.63 12.71
N ARG A 11 3.86 10.41 12.49
CA ARG A 11 4.65 9.25 12.07
C ARG A 11 3.95 8.47 10.98
N VAL A 12 4.68 8.13 9.93
CA VAL A 12 4.20 7.29 8.83
C VAL A 12 5.11 6.08 8.67
N LEU A 13 4.52 4.89 8.67
CA LEU A 13 5.22 3.65 8.37
C LEU A 13 5.30 3.45 6.85
N ILE A 14 6.49 3.18 6.35
CA ILE A 14 6.73 2.78 4.96
C ILE A 14 6.68 1.26 4.89
N ALA A 15 5.61 0.71 4.30
CA ALA A 15 5.42 -0.72 4.09
C ALA A 15 5.99 -1.16 2.73
N ASN A 16 7.25 -0.81 2.46
CA ASN A 16 7.94 -1.14 1.21
C ASN A 16 9.46 -1.11 1.41
N ARG A 17 10.21 -1.41 0.34
CA ARG A 17 11.68 -1.48 0.32
C ARG A 17 12.28 -0.76 -0.89
N GLY A 18 13.60 -0.66 -0.91
CA GLY A 18 14.34 -0.18 -2.09
C GLY A 18 14.12 1.30 -2.40
N GLU A 19 14.04 1.63 -3.69
CA GLU A 19 14.03 3.03 -4.14
C GLU A 19 12.75 3.77 -3.71
N ILE A 20 11.59 3.11 -3.81
CA ILE A 20 10.32 3.75 -3.48
C ILE A 20 10.23 4.09 -2.00
N ALA A 21 10.76 3.24 -1.13
CA ALA A 21 10.87 3.53 0.30
C ALA A 21 11.75 4.76 0.55
N LEU A 22 12.87 4.88 -0.16
CA LEU A 22 13.73 6.06 -0.08
C LEU A 22 13.04 7.33 -0.61
N ARG A 23 12.26 7.21 -1.68
CA ARG A 23 11.49 8.30 -2.26
C ARG A 23 10.41 8.82 -1.31
N ILE A 24 9.69 7.92 -0.63
CA ILE A 24 8.67 8.27 0.36
C ILE A 24 9.33 8.92 1.57
N LEU A 25 10.39 8.30 2.11
CA LEU A 25 11.14 8.81 3.26
C LEU A 25 11.60 10.25 3.07
N ARG A 26 12.12 10.59 1.88
CA ARG A 26 12.52 11.97 1.55
C ARG A 26 11.34 12.95 1.65
N THR A 27 10.17 12.59 1.13
CA THR A 27 8.99 13.44 1.25
C THR A 27 8.49 13.57 2.69
N LEU A 28 8.47 12.49 3.47
CA LEU A 28 8.10 12.57 4.88
C LEU A 28 9.02 13.53 5.64
N ARG A 29 10.34 13.42 5.39
CA ARG A 29 11.34 14.33 5.96
C ARG A 29 11.12 15.79 5.56
N ASP A 30 10.87 16.07 4.28
CA ASP A 30 10.61 17.43 3.79
C ASP A 30 9.35 18.04 4.43
N LEU A 31 8.39 17.20 4.81
CA LEU A 31 7.15 17.59 5.50
C LEU A 31 7.31 17.64 7.04
N GLY A 32 8.48 17.29 7.59
CA GLY A 32 8.69 17.21 9.04
C GLY A 32 7.93 16.07 9.72
N ILE A 33 7.61 15.01 8.97
CA ILE A 33 6.93 13.80 9.43
C ILE A 33 7.98 12.73 9.72
N GLU A 34 7.87 12.05 10.86
CA GLU A 34 8.78 10.98 11.23
C GLU A 34 8.56 9.75 10.34
N ALA A 35 9.65 9.26 9.73
CA ALA A 35 9.62 8.13 8.82
C ALA A 35 9.98 6.84 9.56
N ALA A 36 8.99 5.97 9.76
CA ALA A 36 9.18 4.59 10.18
C ALA A 36 9.27 3.66 8.96
N ILE A 37 10.02 2.56 9.04
CA ILE A 37 10.13 1.58 7.96
C ILE A 37 10.17 0.15 8.48
N ILE A 38 9.50 -0.77 7.79
CA ILE A 38 9.68 -2.21 8.02
C ILE A 38 10.83 -2.76 7.18
N HIS A 39 11.51 -3.81 7.67
CA HIS A 39 12.43 -4.55 6.83
C HIS A 39 12.56 -6.02 7.22
N GLY A 40 12.87 -6.85 6.23
CA GLY A 40 13.35 -8.22 6.44
C GLY A 40 14.83 -8.26 6.84
N ARG A 41 15.32 -9.44 7.20
CA ARG A 41 16.73 -9.68 7.59
C ARG A 41 17.71 -9.30 6.48
N GLU A 42 17.33 -9.57 5.24
CA GLU A 42 18.14 -9.39 4.03
C GLU A 42 18.33 -7.90 3.71
N ASP A 43 17.36 -7.05 4.08
CA ASP A 43 17.34 -5.62 3.78
C ASP A 43 17.78 -4.74 4.97
N ARG A 44 18.21 -5.33 6.10
CA ARG A 44 18.61 -4.61 7.32
C ARG A 44 19.70 -3.55 7.12
N LEU A 45 20.51 -3.68 6.07
CA LEU A 45 21.58 -2.73 5.71
C LEU A 45 21.23 -1.84 4.51
N SER A 46 20.01 -1.93 4.01
CA SER A 46 19.57 -1.13 2.86
C SER A 46 19.56 0.36 3.19
N LEU A 47 19.77 1.19 2.16
CA LEU A 47 19.81 2.64 2.32
C LEU A 47 18.55 3.25 2.97
N PRO A 48 17.31 2.90 2.58
CA PRO A 48 16.13 3.47 3.25
C PRO A 48 16.05 3.08 4.73
N VAL A 49 16.43 1.85 5.11
CA VAL A 49 16.47 1.42 6.52
C VAL A 49 17.46 2.25 7.32
N ARG A 50 18.67 2.47 6.78
CA ARG A 50 19.71 3.27 7.44
C ARG A 50 19.37 4.75 7.58
N LEU A 51 18.45 5.27 6.76
CA LEU A 51 18.08 6.68 6.74
C LEU A 51 16.76 6.96 7.44
N ALA A 52 15.96 5.95 7.76
CA ALA A 52 14.70 6.11 8.47
C ALA A 52 14.94 6.53 9.91
N ASP A 53 13.99 7.22 10.50
CA ASP A 53 14.07 7.67 11.90
C ASP A 53 13.84 6.48 12.83
N VAL A 54 12.96 5.55 12.44
CA VAL A 54 12.69 4.30 13.14
C VAL A 54 12.63 3.14 12.14
N ALA A 55 13.25 2.01 12.49
CA ALA A 55 13.20 0.79 11.69
C ALA A 55 12.67 -0.37 12.55
N MET A 56 11.72 -1.14 12.00
CA MET A 56 11.17 -2.33 12.64
C MET A 56 11.50 -3.57 11.81
N GLU A 57 12.20 -4.52 12.42
CA GLU A 57 12.55 -5.78 11.78
C GLU A 57 11.36 -6.74 11.82
N ILE A 58 10.94 -7.24 10.66
CA ILE A 58 9.97 -8.32 10.50
C ILE A 58 10.72 -9.50 9.89
N VAL A 59 11.08 -10.49 10.69
CA VAL A 59 11.79 -11.68 10.20
C VAL A 59 10.81 -12.76 9.80
N ARG A 60 10.94 -13.25 8.57
CA ARG A 60 10.22 -14.43 8.05
C ARG A 60 11.20 -15.38 7.38
N THR A 61 10.78 -16.62 7.17
CA THR A 61 11.61 -17.64 6.51
C THR A 61 11.82 -17.31 5.03
N ASN A 62 10.75 -16.90 4.35
CA ASN A 62 10.84 -16.34 3.00
C ASN A 62 11.00 -14.81 3.12
N PRO A 63 12.05 -14.21 2.53
CA PRO A 63 12.30 -12.78 2.62
C PRO A 63 11.11 -11.91 2.21
N LEU A 64 10.35 -12.32 1.18
CA LEU A 64 9.20 -11.55 0.67
C LEU A 64 8.05 -11.46 1.68
N ASP A 65 7.88 -12.48 2.52
CA ASP A 65 6.78 -12.52 3.50
C ASP A 65 6.92 -11.39 4.53
N SER A 66 8.13 -10.90 4.77
CA SER A 66 8.40 -9.73 5.62
C SER A 66 7.64 -8.47 5.18
N TYR A 67 7.23 -8.42 3.91
CA TYR A 67 6.52 -7.29 3.28
C TYR A 67 5.09 -7.64 2.83
N LEU A 68 4.69 -8.92 2.91
CA LEU A 68 3.38 -9.40 2.47
C LEU A 68 2.49 -9.86 3.63
N ASP A 69 3.06 -10.03 4.82
CA ASP A 69 2.32 -10.41 6.03
C ASP A 69 1.55 -9.20 6.59
N ILE A 70 0.27 -9.11 6.24
CA ILE A 70 -0.65 -8.02 6.62
C ILE A 70 -0.63 -7.79 8.14
N GLU A 71 -0.83 -8.83 8.94
CA GLU A 71 -0.93 -8.67 10.39
C GLU A 71 0.40 -8.22 11.00
N ALA A 72 1.53 -8.69 10.47
CA ALA A 72 2.84 -8.23 10.94
C ALA A 72 3.08 -6.75 10.65
N VAL A 73 2.68 -6.28 9.47
CA VAL A 73 2.82 -4.86 9.10
C VAL A 73 1.88 -3.98 9.91
N VAL A 74 0.63 -4.42 10.11
CA VAL A 74 -0.35 -3.73 10.96
C VAL A 74 0.15 -3.66 12.41
N GLN A 75 0.66 -4.77 12.95
CA GLN A 75 1.21 -4.80 14.30
C GLN A 75 2.44 -3.88 14.43
N ALA A 76 3.33 -3.85 13.45
CA ALA A 76 4.47 -2.92 13.44
C ALA A 76 4.01 -1.46 13.44
N ALA A 77 2.97 -1.12 12.65
CA ALA A 77 2.41 0.23 12.65
C ALA A 77 1.81 0.61 14.02
N LYS A 78 1.14 -0.34 14.69
CA LYS A 78 0.57 -0.15 16.04
C LYS A 78 1.63 0.02 17.12
N ASP A 79 2.63 -0.87 17.15
CA ASP A 79 3.71 -0.84 18.14
C ASP A 79 4.53 0.45 18.03
N LEU A 80 4.64 0.98 16.81
CA LEU A 80 5.27 2.25 16.53
C LEU A 80 4.30 3.44 16.60
N GLU A 81 3.04 3.27 17.03
CA GLU A 81 2.07 4.37 17.13
C GLU A 81 1.99 5.25 15.85
N CYS A 82 2.00 4.61 14.68
CA CYS A 82 1.97 5.32 13.39
C CYS A 82 0.57 5.86 13.09
N ASP A 83 0.48 7.09 12.59
CA ASP A 83 -0.79 7.68 12.17
C ASP A 83 -1.24 7.13 10.81
N ALA A 84 -0.28 6.74 9.95
CA ALA A 84 -0.55 6.24 8.62
C ALA A 84 0.48 5.23 8.12
N VAL A 85 0.11 4.47 7.10
CA VAL A 85 1.00 3.59 6.34
C VAL A 85 1.04 4.02 4.88
N HIS A 86 2.25 4.21 4.34
CA HIS A 86 2.46 4.39 2.92
C HIS A 86 2.93 3.06 2.29
N PRO A 87 2.16 2.45 1.37
CA PRO A 87 2.50 1.14 0.83
C PRO A 87 3.50 1.22 -0.33
N GLY A 88 3.67 2.38 -0.96
CA GLY A 88 4.49 2.51 -2.16
C GLY A 88 3.78 1.87 -3.35
N TYR A 89 4.46 0.95 -4.04
CA TYR A 89 3.88 0.16 -5.13
C TYR A 89 4.27 -1.32 -5.00
N GLY A 90 3.50 -2.22 -5.63
CA GLY A 90 3.64 -3.66 -5.42
C GLY A 90 3.36 -4.05 -3.96
N PHE A 91 3.75 -5.26 -3.55
CA PHE A 91 3.48 -5.80 -2.21
C PHE A 91 1.99 -5.64 -1.83
N LEU A 92 1.70 -4.87 -0.78
CA LEU A 92 0.36 -4.66 -0.25
C LEU A 92 -0.33 -3.39 -0.79
N ALA A 93 0.27 -2.68 -1.74
CA ALA A 93 -0.26 -1.41 -2.26
C ALA A 93 -1.64 -1.54 -2.94
N GLU A 94 -1.95 -2.71 -3.48
CA GLU A 94 -3.23 -3.02 -4.15
C GLU A 94 -4.00 -4.11 -3.40
N ASN A 95 -3.76 -4.26 -2.09
CA ASN A 95 -4.42 -5.28 -1.28
C ASN A 95 -5.55 -4.65 -0.44
N ALA A 96 -6.80 -4.87 -0.85
CA ALA A 96 -7.96 -4.31 -0.15
C ALA A 96 -8.09 -4.81 1.31
N ALA A 97 -7.72 -6.06 1.58
CA ALA A 97 -7.75 -6.60 2.94
C ALA A 97 -6.75 -5.89 3.86
N PHE A 98 -5.58 -5.49 3.34
CA PHE A 98 -4.62 -4.69 4.08
C PHE A 98 -5.18 -3.32 4.46
N VAL A 99 -5.90 -2.66 3.55
CA VAL A 99 -6.54 -1.36 3.83
C VAL A 99 -7.57 -1.48 4.95
N HIS A 100 -8.47 -2.46 4.86
CA HIS A 100 -9.47 -2.70 5.91
C HIS A 100 -8.83 -2.98 7.27
N ARG A 101 -7.76 -3.78 7.30
CA ARG A 101 -7.06 -4.08 8.55
C ARG A 101 -6.42 -2.85 9.18
N LEU A 102 -5.92 -1.90 8.39
CA LEU A 102 -5.43 -0.62 8.91
C LEU A 102 -6.58 0.25 9.44
N GLU A 103 -7.70 0.32 8.72
CA GLU A 103 -8.89 1.09 9.11
C GLU A 103 -9.48 0.61 10.44
N GLU A 104 -9.55 -0.70 10.66
CA GLU A 104 -10.01 -1.32 11.91
C GLU A 104 -9.17 -0.89 13.12
N GLU A 105 -7.91 -0.54 12.90
CA GLU A 105 -6.97 -0.10 13.93
C GLU A 105 -6.84 1.43 13.99
N GLY A 106 -7.64 2.16 13.19
CA GLY A 106 -7.60 3.62 13.13
C GLY A 106 -6.34 4.19 12.45
N ILE A 107 -5.63 3.38 11.67
CA ILE A 107 -4.41 3.78 10.95
C ILE A 107 -4.78 4.17 9.52
N THR A 108 -4.34 5.35 9.08
CA THR A 108 -4.66 5.83 7.73
C THR A 108 -3.86 5.07 6.67
N PHE A 109 -4.52 4.49 5.68
CA PHE A 109 -3.85 4.01 4.47
C PHE A 109 -3.61 5.18 3.51
N ILE A 110 -2.36 5.44 3.13
CA ILE A 110 -2.04 6.48 2.14
C ILE A 110 -2.23 5.89 0.73
N GLY A 111 -3.47 5.97 0.26
CA GLY A 111 -3.89 5.47 -1.04
C GLY A 111 -5.41 5.56 -1.22
N PRO A 112 -5.96 4.91 -2.26
CA PRO A 112 -7.40 4.83 -2.45
C PRO A 112 -8.08 3.93 -1.39
N ALA A 113 -9.39 4.08 -1.22
CA ALA A 113 -10.19 3.24 -0.34
C ALA A 113 -10.20 1.76 -0.82
N ALA A 114 -10.47 0.83 0.10
CA ALA A 114 -10.45 -0.60 -0.17
C ALA A 114 -11.45 -1.02 -1.27
N GLU A 115 -12.61 -0.36 -1.35
CA GLU A 115 -13.62 -0.61 -2.39
C GLU A 115 -13.11 -0.22 -3.77
N VAL A 116 -12.34 0.87 -3.85
CA VAL A 116 -11.72 1.33 -5.10
C VAL A 116 -10.62 0.36 -5.53
N ILE A 117 -9.80 -0.12 -4.58
CA ILE A 117 -8.79 -1.16 -4.86
C ILE A 117 -9.45 -2.43 -5.38
N THR A 118 -10.54 -2.87 -4.75
CA THR A 118 -11.27 -4.08 -5.16
C THR A 118 -11.82 -3.93 -6.57
N LEU A 119 -12.52 -2.82 -6.85
CA LEU A 119 -13.11 -2.53 -8.15
C LEU A 119 -12.06 -2.44 -9.27
N LEU A 120 -10.92 -1.80 -9.01
CA LEU A 120 -9.88 -1.59 -10.01
C LEU A 120 -8.89 -2.76 -10.13
N GLY A 121 -8.88 -3.67 -9.15
CA GLY A 121 -8.09 -4.90 -9.18
C GLY A 121 -8.62 -5.94 -10.16
N ASP A 122 -9.93 -5.97 -10.39
CA ASP A 122 -10.54 -6.78 -11.44
C ASP A 122 -10.66 -5.99 -12.75
N LYS A 123 -9.91 -6.41 -13.78
CA LYS A 123 -9.88 -5.71 -15.07
C LYS A 123 -11.23 -5.71 -15.80
N ILE A 124 -12.09 -6.69 -15.56
CA ILE A 124 -13.42 -6.78 -16.16
C ILE A 124 -14.35 -5.81 -15.46
N GLU A 125 -14.40 -5.84 -14.13
CA GLU A 125 -15.22 -4.90 -13.34
C GLU A 125 -14.76 -3.45 -13.55
N ALA A 126 -13.45 -3.21 -13.57
CA ALA A 126 -12.87 -1.90 -13.87
C ALA A 126 -13.32 -1.39 -15.24
N ARG A 127 -13.32 -2.26 -16.27
CA ARG A 127 -13.78 -1.89 -17.62
C ARG A 127 -15.27 -1.56 -17.62
N ALA A 128 -16.09 -2.38 -16.97
CA ALA A 128 -17.52 -2.14 -16.85
C ALA A 128 -17.81 -0.81 -16.13
N ALA A 129 -17.07 -0.48 -15.08
CA ALA A 129 -17.17 0.79 -14.38
C ALA A 129 -16.76 1.99 -15.26
N MET A 130 -15.69 1.85 -16.06
CA MET A 130 -15.28 2.89 -17.02
C MET A 130 -16.35 3.11 -18.10
N GLU A 131 -16.93 2.04 -18.66
CA GLU A 131 -18.01 2.11 -19.65
C GLU A 131 -19.27 2.76 -19.08
N ALA A 132 -19.66 2.39 -17.86
CA ALA A 132 -20.78 2.99 -17.15
C ALA A 132 -20.56 4.49 -16.86
N ALA A 133 -19.32 4.91 -16.66
CA ALA A 133 -18.92 6.32 -16.53
C ALA A 133 -18.84 7.07 -17.87
N GLY A 134 -19.13 6.41 -19.00
CA GLY A 134 -19.09 7.00 -20.34
C GLY A 134 -17.68 7.17 -20.91
N LEU A 135 -16.68 6.47 -20.37
CA LEU A 135 -15.31 6.50 -20.87
C LEU A 135 -15.12 5.50 -22.02
N PRO A 136 -14.32 5.85 -23.05
CA PRO A 136 -13.98 4.91 -24.11
C PRO A 136 -13.07 3.81 -23.58
N THR A 137 -13.45 2.55 -23.78
CA THR A 137 -12.66 1.36 -23.40
C THR A 137 -12.21 0.55 -24.62
N ALA A 138 -11.14 -0.23 -24.45
CA ALA A 138 -10.73 -1.18 -25.47
C ALA A 138 -11.78 -2.30 -25.60
N LYS A 139 -12.12 -2.66 -26.85
CA LYS A 139 -13.05 -3.76 -27.12
C LYS A 139 -12.43 -5.09 -26.65
N GLY A 140 -13.22 -5.91 -25.98
CA GLY A 140 -12.84 -7.24 -25.52
C GLY A 140 -14.04 -7.98 -24.93
N SER A 141 -13.85 -9.24 -24.53
CA SER A 141 -14.89 -10.02 -23.85
C SER A 141 -15.34 -9.34 -22.56
N SER A 142 -16.64 -9.41 -22.25
CA SER A 142 -17.20 -8.94 -20.97
C SER A 142 -17.01 -9.94 -19.83
N GLU A 143 -16.51 -11.13 -20.14
CA GLU A 143 -16.31 -12.23 -19.19
C GLU A 143 -14.92 -12.84 -19.40
N PRO A 144 -14.37 -13.52 -18.37
CA PRO A 144 -13.14 -14.30 -18.52
C PRO A 144 -13.34 -15.38 -19.58
N ILE A 145 -12.40 -15.49 -20.51
CA ILE A 145 -12.38 -16.57 -21.50
C ILE A 145 -11.39 -17.64 -21.06
N SER A 146 -11.81 -18.91 -21.12
CA SER A 146 -10.97 -20.07 -20.80
C SER A 146 -10.48 -20.83 -22.04
N GLU A 147 -11.03 -20.52 -23.22
CA GLU A 147 -10.68 -21.17 -24.48
C GLU A 147 -10.19 -20.16 -25.53
N ALA A 148 -9.12 -20.53 -26.23
CA ALA A 148 -8.55 -19.71 -27.30
C ALA A 148 -9.50 -19.53 -28.50
N SER A 149 -10.43 -20.47 -28.70
CA SER A 149 -11.48 -20.42 -29.74
C SER A 149 -12.43 -19.22 -29.59
N VAL A 150 -12.52 -18.66 -28.37
CA VAL A 150 -13.40 -17.55 -28.01
C VAL A 150 -12.68 -16.20 -28.09
N ALA A 151 -11.36 -16.19 -28.30
CA ALA A 151 -10.59 -14.97 -28.51
C ALA A 151 -10.88 -14.41 -29.92
N ALA A 152 -11.51 -13.24 -29.97
CA ALA A 152 -11.83 -12.50 -31.20
C ALA A 152 -10.62 -11.76 -31.78
#